data_AF-A0AAW4C3A7-F1
#
_entry.id   AF-A0AAW4C3A7-F1
#
_cell.length_a   1.000
_cell.length_b   1.000
_cell.length_c   1.000
_cell.angle_alpha   90.00
_cell.angle_beta   90.00
_cell.angle_gamma   90.00
#
_symmetry.space_group_name_H-M   'P 1'
#
loop_
_entity.id
_entity.type
_entity.pdbx_description
1 polymer ?
#
loop_
_entity_poly.entity_id
_entity_poly.type
_entity_poly.pdbx_seq_one_letter_code
_entity_poly.pdbx_strand_id
1 'polypeptide(L)'
;MTLQSNATNFASYTHGSVDVRTGLYGFTLEVPPLNANFLQGPKLPVDLSFNPLNTFNAGYGIGWDFKFSRYDLSTHRLSLYTGE
;
A
#
# COMPACT_ATOMS: atom_id res chain seq x y z
N MET A 1 -31.23 -1.92 5.85
CA MET A 1 -30.59 -3.24 5.67
C MET A 1 -29.10 -3.05 5.92
N THR A 2 -28.57 -3.57 7.02
CA THR A 2 -27.15 -3.41 7.35
C THR A 2 -26.40 -4.58 6.72
N LEU A 3 -25.50 -4.30 5.78
CA LEU A 3 -24.56 -5.29 5.27
C LEU A 3 -23.60 -5.65 6.41
N GLN A 4 -23.74 -6.86 6.94
CA GLN A 4 -22.81 -7.41 7.93
C GLN A 4 -21.83 -8.31 7.17
N SER A 5 -20.58 -7.87 7.07
CA SER A 5 -19.51 -8.63 6.41
C SER A 5 -18.24 -8.51 7.22
N ASN A 6 -17.46 -9.59 7.32
CA ASN A 6 -16.14 -9.53 7.96
C ASN A 6 -15.16 -8.61 7.22
N ALA A 7 -15.46 -8.23 5.98
CA ALA A 7 -14.70 -7.22 5.24
C ALA A 7 -14.76 -5.84 5.90
N THR A 8 -15.80 -5.53 6.70
CA THR A 8 -15.92 -4.24 7.40
C THR A 8 -15.22 -4.22 8.75
N ASN A 9 -14.77 -5.37 9.26
CA ASN A 9 -14.05 -5.45 10.55
C ASN A 9 -12.69 -4.74 10.50
N PHE A 10 -12.17 -4.46 9.30
CA PHE A 10 -10.86 -3.84 9.07
C PHE A 10 -10.96 -2.42 8.52
N ALA A 11 -12.12 -1.76 8.64
CA ALA A 11 -12.30 -0.38 8.17
C ALA A 11 -11.31 0.61 8.82
N SER A 12 -10.82 0.31 10.03
CA SER A 12 -9.77 1.10 10.70
C SER A 12 -8.41 1.04 10.02
N TYR A 13 -8.18 0.07 9.12
CA TYR A 13 -6.93 -0.08 8.37
C TYR A 13 -6.97 0.60 7.01
N THR A 14 -8.14 1.11 6.60
CA THR A 14 -8.32 1.88 5.37
C THR A 14 -8.26 3.37 5.67
N HIS A 15 -7.35 4.09 5.03
CA HIS A 15 -7.13 5.51 5.20
C HIS A 15 -7.19 6.20 3.84
N GLY A 16 -8.22 7.00 3.60
CA GLY A 16 -8.37 7.82 2.40
C GLY A 16 -8.46 9.29 2.76
N SER A 17 -7.71 10.15 2.06
CA SER A 17 -7.79 11.60 2.26
C SER A 17 -7.50 12.36 0.97
N VAL A 18 -8.03 13.57 0.86
CA VAL A 18 -7.69 14.50 -0.23
C VAL A 18 -6.72 15.54 0.34
N ASP A 19 -5.57 15.72 -0.30
CA ASP A 19 -4.67 16.80 0.03
C ASP A 19 -5.31 18.12 -0.44
N VAL A 20 -5.65 19.00 0.52
CA VAL A 20 -6.38 20.25 0.25
C VAL A 20 -5.64 21.23 -0.65
N ARG A 21 -4.30 21.14 -0.71
CA ARG A 21 -3.46 22.06 -1.49
C ARG A 21 -3.42 21.68 -2.97
N THR A 22 -3.44 20.38 -3.26
CA THR A 22 -3.28 19.84 -4.61
C THR A 22 -4.57 19.27 -5.19
N GLY A 23 -5.57 18.98 -4.35
CA GLY A 23 -6.79 18.27 -4.75
C GLY A 23 -6.57 16.79 -5.05
N LEU A 24 -5.38 16.25 -4.76
CA LEU A 24 -5.05 14.87 -5.05
C LEU A 24 -5.62 13.96 -3.98
N TYR A 25 -6.29 12.90 -4.42
CA TYR A 25 -6.77 11.84 -3.55
C TYR A 25 -5.66 10.83 -3.29
N GLY A 26 -5.33 10.61 -2.02
CA GLY A 26 -4.47 9.53 -1.56
C GLY A 26 -5.30 8.48 -0.82
N PHE A 27 -4.94 7.21 -1.02
CA PHE A 27 -5.52 6.11 -0.26
C PHE A 27 -4.43 5.16 0.21
N THR A 28 -4.58 4.60 1.39
CA THR A 28 -3.68 3.61 1.96
C THR A 28 -4.51 2.54 2.64
N LEU A 29 -4.22 1.28 2.30
CA LEU A 29 -4.74 0.10 2.97
C LEU A 29 -3.57 -0.54 3.72
N GLU A 30 -3.63 -0.44 5.05
CA GLU A 30 -2.68 -1.11 5.93
C GLU A 30 -3.04 -2.59 6.01
N VAL A 31 -2.07 -3.46 5.76
CA VAL A 31 -2.22 -4.90 5.98
C VAL A 31 -1.81 -5.20 7.41
N PRO A 32 -2.65 -5.86 8.22
CA PRO A 32 -2.28 -6.25 9.57
C PRO A 32 -0.94 -6.99 9.58
N PRO A 33 -0.07 -6.73 10.58
CA PRO A 33 1.29 -7.24 10.58
C PRO A 33 1.30 -8.75 10.43
N LEU A 34 1.97 -9.21 9.37
CA LEU A 34 2.18 -10.62 9.09
C LEU A 34 3.26 -11.14 10.04
N ASN A 35 2.83 -11.71 11.16
CA ASN A 35 3.75 -12.30 12.13
C ASN A 35 4.25 -13.65 11.59
N ALA A 36 5.39 -13.62 10.91
CA ALA A 36 6.04 -14.82 10.41
C ALA A 36 6.63 -15.67 11.55
N ASN A 37 6.99 -16.92 11.23
CA ASN A 37 7.74 -17.81 12.12
C ASN A 37 7.12 -17.94 13.53
N PHE A 38 5.84 -18.33 13.62
CA PHE A 38 5.14 -18.53 14.91
C PHE A 38 5.26 -17.32 15.87
N LEU A 39 5.12 -16.10 15.35
CA LEU A 39 5.26 -14.84 16.10
C LEU A 39 6.68 -14.50 16.58
N GLN A 40 7.69 -15.27 16.16
CA GLN A 40 9.11 -15.00 16.46
C GLN A 40 9.85 -14.30 15.31
N GLY A 41 9.18 -14.11 14.17
CA GLY A 41 9.73 -13.37 13.04
C GLY A 41 9.66 -11.85 13.24
N PRO A 42 10.44 -11.08 12.45
CA PRO A 42 10.27 -9.64 12.38
C PRO A 42 8.89 -9.29 11.83
N LYS A 43 8.28 -8.22 12.35
CA LYS A 43 7.04 -7.68 11.81
C LYS A 43 7.34 -6.96 10.51
N LEU A 44 6.71 -7.38 9.42
CA LEU A 44 6.78 -6.69 8.14
C LEU A 44 5.59 -5.73 8.02
N PRO A 45 5.80 -4.40 8.08
CA PRO A 45 4.74 -3.45 7.74
C PRO A 45 4.49 -3.51 6.24
N VAL A 46 3.26 -3.77 5.83
CA VAL A 46 2.87 -3.86 4.42
C VAL A 46 1.68 -2.93 4.19
N ASP A 47 1.91 -1.87 3.45
CA ASP A 47 0.88 -0.89 3.11
C ASP A 47 0.70 -0.82 1.60
N LEU A 48 -0.53 -1.06 1.16
CA LEU A 48 -0.92 -0.83 -0.22
C LEU A 48 -1.35 0.64 -0.35
N SER A 49 -0.61 1.43 -1.11
CA SER A 49 -0.88 2.87 -1.26
C SER A 49 -1.25 3.23 -2.69
N PHE A 50 -2.21 4.14 -2.82
CA PHE A 50 -2.62 4.76 -4.06
C PHE A 50 -2.08 6.18 -4.14
N ASN A 51 -1.39 6.50 -5.24
CA ASN A 51 -0.96 7.83 -5.59
C ASN A 51 -1.35 8.14 -7.05
N PRO A 52 -2.18 9.17 -7.31
CA PRO A 52 -2.61 9.53 -8.66
C PRO A 52 -1.48 10.04 -9.55
N LEU A 53 -0.36 10.50 -8.97
CA LEU A 53 0.86 10.87 -9.72
C LEU A 53 1.66 9.65 -10.20
N ASN A 54 1.42 8.48 -9.61
CA ASN A 54 2.08 7.26 -10.02
C ASN A 54 1.35 6.67 -11.23
N THR A 55 1.94 6.78 -12.42
CA THR A 55 1.37 6.21 -13.65
C THR A 55 1.84 4.78 -13.90
N PHE A 56 2.67 4.22 -13.02
CA PHE A 56 3.17 2.87 -13.14
C PHE A 56 2.12 1.85 -12.67
N ASN A 57 2.04 0.72 -13.37
CA ASN A 57 1.25 -0.42 -12.97
C ASN A 57 2.16 -1.49 -12.36
N ALA A 58 2.14 -1.58 -11.04
CA ALA A 58 2.93 -2.53 -10.27
C ALA A 58 2.37 -3.97 -10.29
N GLY A 59 1.23 -4.19 -10.95
CA GLY A 59 0.46 -5.44 -10.92
C GLY A 59 -0.86 -5.33 -10.12
N TYR A 60 -1.06 -4.21 -9.41
CA TYR A 60 -2.25 -3.94 -8.59
C TYR A 60 -3.19 -2.90 -9.22
N GLY A 61 -2.86 -2.42 -10.42
CA GLY A 61 -3.50 -1.28 -11.06
C GLY A 61 -2.56 -0.08 -11.14
N ILE A 62 -2.91 0.87 -12.01
CA ILE A 62 -2.15 2.11 -12.16
C ILE A 62 -2.28 2.95 -10.89
N GLY A 63 -1.15 3.45 -10.38
CA GLY A 63 -1.11 4.29 -9.18
C GLY A 63 -1.11 3.53 -7.86
N TRP A 64 -1.31 2.22 -7.90
CA TRP A 64 -1.27 1.35 -6.73
C TRP A 64 0.09 0.68 -6.62
N ASP A 65 0.70 0.73 -5.42
CA ASP A 65 1.96 0.05 -5.15
C ASP A 65 2.11 -0.29 -3.67
N PHE A 66 2.84 -1.38 -3.41
CA PHE A 66 3.40 -1.67 -2.10
C PHE A 66 4.76 -1.00 -1.99
N LYS A 67 5.04 -0.34 -0.87
CA LYS A 67 6.33 0.28 -0.59
C LYS A 67 7.43 -0.76 -0.33
N PHE A 68 7.75 -1.57 -1.33
CA PHE A 68 8.84 -2.53 -1.30
C PHE A 68 9.99 -2.05 -2.15
N SER A 69 11.20 -2.49 -1.81
CA SER A 69 12.33 -2.32 -2.73
C SER A 69 12.07 -3.14 -3.99
N ARG A 70 12.24 -2.50 -5.15
CA ARG A 70 11.98 -3.11 -6.47
C ARG A 70 13.13 -2.83 -7.40
N TYR A 71 13.50 -3.83 -8.18
CA TYR A 71 14.41 -3.66 -9.30
C TYR A 71 13.65 -3.79 -10.62
N ASP A 72 13.71 -2.77 -11.46
CA ASP A 72 13.16 -2.78 -12.80
C ASP A 72 14.24 -3.24 -13.80
N LEU A 73 14.02 -4.42 -14.39
CA LEU A 73 14.93 -5.04 -15.35
C LEU A 73 15.00 -4.28 -16.69
N SER A 74 13.96 -3.55 -17.06
CA SER A 74 13.92 -2.81 -18.33
C SER A 74 14.75 -1.53 -18.25
N THR A 75 14.64 -0.81 -17.13
CA THR A 75 15.34 0.46 -16.91
C THR A 75 16.64 0.29 -16.11
N HIS A 76 16.91 -0.91 -15.59
CA HIS A 76 18.03 -1.21 -14.68
C HIS A 76 18.04 -0.30 -13.44
N ARG A 77 16.86 0.03 -12.92
CA ARG A 77 16.70 0.92 -11.75
C ARG A 77 16.31 0.13 -10.53
N LEU A 78 17.01 0.38 -9.43
CA LEU A 78 16.63 -0.05 -8.09
C LEU A 78 15.90 1.11 -7.42
N SER A 79 14.70 0.85 -6.92
CA SER A 79 13.96 1.74 -6.02
C SER A 79 13.92 1.07 -4.67
N LEU A 80 14.31 1.75 -3.59
CA LEU A 80 14.27 1.19 -2.25
C LEU A 80 12.98 1.56 -1.52
N TYR A 81 12.53 0.71 -0.59
CA TYR A 81 11.39 1.02 0.27
C TYR A 81 11.62 2.27 1.14
N THR A 82 12.88 2.68 1.33
CA THR A 82 13.28 3.90 2.03
C THR A 82 13.07 5.16 1.18
N GLY A 83 12.79 5.02 -0.11
CA GLY A 83 12.66 6.13 -1.07
C GLY A 83 13.96 6.56 -1.74
N GLU A 84 15.06 5.82 -1.52
CA GLU A 84 16.37 6.01 -2.15
C GLU A 84 16.50 5.28 -3.49
#